data_AF-A0A945CG17-F1
#
_entry.id   AF-A0A945CG17-F1
#
_cell.length_a   1.000
_cell.length_b   1.000
_cell.length_c   1.000
_cell.angle_alpha   90.00
_cell.angle_beta   90.00
_cell.angle_gamma   90.00
#
_symmetry.space_group_name_H-M   'P 1'
#
loop_
_entity.id
_entity.type
_entity.pdbx_description
1 polymer ?
#
loop_
_entity_poly.entity_id
_entity_poly.type
_entity_poly.pdbx_seq_one_letter_code
_entity_poly.pdbx_strand_id
1 'polypeptide(L)'
;MSKWFKRLGLGLLICGVGLWGCGGDDGDEAPTGPDSELAEGSEEIAFLAGALMQSLQEAFFASLLADPTSVEGEEGDLQIVGNKWTFNNYSNDSKLFIDGVLMVDKEQFPDIPVEGELQLSGTQEGTLVVDMTVSVQGVEFAATGTIKLGDQVWDIADVMAASSDEGE
;
A
#
# COMPACT_ATOMS: atom_id res chain seq x y z
N MET A 1 -7.22 26.62 -19.54
CA MET A 1 -7.25 26.01 -20.88
C MET A 1 -6.13 26.57 -21.76
N SER A 2 -4.99 25.89 -21.82
CA SER A 2 -3.87 26.16 -22.76
C SER A 2 -3.46 24.82 -23.38
N LYS A 3 -3.96 24.50 -24.58
CA LYS A 3 -3.26 24.61 -25.90
C LYS A 3 -1.90 23.88 -25.88
N TRP A 4 -1.88 22.56 -26.06
CA TRP A 4 -1.76 21.84 -27.36
C TRP A 4 -0.62 22.34 -28.26
N PHE A 5 0.54 21.68 -28.18
CA PHE A 5 1.57 21.71 -29.22
C PHE A 5 1.50 20.43 -30.06
N LYS A 6 1.37 20.63 -31.37
CA LYS A 6 1.19 19.60 -32.41
C LYS A 6 2.55 19.21 -33.01
N ARG A 7 2.68 17.90 -33.25
CA ARG A 7 3.17 17.21 -34.49
C ARG A 7 4.55 17.54 -35.07
N LEU A 8 5.30 16.48 -35.39
CA LEU A 8 6.04 16.15 -36.64
C LEU A 8 7.11 15.11 -36.25
N GLY A 9 7.28 13.91 -36.82
CA GLY A 9 6.93 13.35 -38.13
C GLY A 9 8.22 12.84 -38.81
N LEU A 10 8.15 11.67 -39.48
CA LEU A 10 9.16 11.04 -40.36
C LEU A 10 10.39 10.37 -39.67
N GLY A 11 10.86 9.18 -40.08
CA GLY A 11 10.55 8.41 -41.28
C GLY A 11 11.14 7.00 -41.28
N LEU A 12 10.45 6.14 -42.03
CA LEU A 12 10.81 4.78 -42.39
C LEU A 12 11.82 4.82 -43.56
N LEU A 13 12.94 4.11 -43.48
CA LEU A 13 13.77 3.83 -44.67
C LEU A 13 14.44 2.45 -44.56
N ILE A 14 13.97 1.55 -45.43
CA ILE A 14 14.47 0.20 -45.67
C ILE A 14 15.52 0.29 -46.78
N CYS A 15 16.62 -0.47 -46.66
CA CYS A 15 17.30 -1.27 -47.70
C CYS A 15 18.83 -1.33 -47.49
N GLY A 16 19.40 -2.55 -47.50
CA GLY A 16 20.83 -2.72 -47.77
C GLY A 16 21.44 -4.03 -47.27
N VAL A 17 21.17 -5.13 -47.99
CA VAL A 17 21.80 -6.45 -47.81
C VAL A 17 23.31 -6.36 -48.06
N GLY A 18 24.12 -6.82 -47.11
CA GLY A 18 25.56 -7.02 -47.25
C GLY A 18 26.01 -8.28 -46.50
N LEU A 19 26.13 -9.39 -47.23
CA LEU A 19 26.72 -10.64 -46.78
C LEU A 19 28.24 -10.45 -46.57
N TRP A 20 28.69 -10.44 -45.32
CA TRP A 20 30.04 -10.82 -44.92
C TRP A 20 29.96 -11.45 -43.53
N GLY A 21 30.30 -12.73 -43.45
CA GLY A 21 30.21 -13.49 -42.22
C GLY A 21 31.36 -13.21 -41.26
N CYS A 22 31.04 -13.10 -39.97
CA CYS A 22 31.82 -13.65 -38.85
C CYS A 22 31.03 -13.45 -37.55
N GLY A 23 30.58 -14.55 -36.94
CA GLY A 23 30.39 -14.65 -35.49
C GLY A 23 29.14 -14.02 -34.86
N GLY A 24 28.34 -14.85 -34.18
CA GLY A 24 27.46 -14.41 -33.10
C GLY A 24 26.00 -14.31 -33.50
N ASP A 25 25.34 -15.47 -33.47
CA ASP A 25 23.90 -15.68 -33.37
C ASP A 25 23.27 -14.74 -32.30
N ASP A 26 22.17 -14.11 -32.70
CA ASP A 26 20.99 -13.68 -31.94
C ASP A 26 21.24 -13.04 -30.54
N GLY A 27 21.02 -11.73 -30.34
CA GLY A 27 19.79 -11.05 -30.75
C GLY A 27 18.61 -11.39 -29.84
N ASP A 28 18.83 -11.91 -28.63
CA ASP A 28 17.81 -12.04 -27.60
C ASP A 28 18.01 -10.92 -26.57
N GLU A 29 17.35 -9.78 -26.79
CA GLU A 29 16.89 -8.95 -25.66
C GLU A 29 15.83 -9.78 -24.94
N ALA A 30 16.29 -10.77 -24.16
CA ALA A 30 15.44 -11.47 -23.23
C ALA A 30 14.87 -10.42 -22.28
N PRO A 31 13.55 -10.44 -22.04
CA PRO A 31 12.88 -9.44 -21.23
C PRO A 31 13.58 -9.41 -19.88
N THR A 32 13.90 -8.20 -19.39
CA THR A 32 14.09 -7.98 -17.95
C THR A 32 12.95 -8.72 -17.26
N GLY A 33 13.29 -9.83 -16.61
CA GLY A 33 12.35 -10.56 -15.77
C GLY A 33 11.69 -9.59 -14.78
N PRO A 34 10.48 -9.90 -14.30
CA PRO A 34 9.73 -8.98 -13.45
C PRO A 34 10.65 -8.44 -12.36
N ASP A 35 10.72 -7.11 -12.26
CA ASP A 35 11.53 -6.37 -11.30
C ASP A 35 11.65 -7.11 -9.98
N SER A 36 12.78 -7.78 -9.79
CA SER A 36 13.11 -8.53 -8.57
C SER A 36 13.41 -7.58 -7.40
N GLU A 37 13.23 -6.27 -7.58
CA GLU A 37 13.28 -5.25 -6.54
C GLU A 37 12.00 -5.22 -5.69
N LEU A 38 10.93 -5.92 -6.08
CA LEU A 38 9.74 -6.09 -5.23
C LEU A 38 9.93 -7.15 -4.14
N ALA A 39 10.88 -8.08 -4.27
CA ALA A 39 10.93 -9.28 -3.43
C ALA A 39 11.57 -9.10 -2.04
N GLU A 40 12.46 -8.13 -1.84
CA GLU A 40 13.20 -8.00 -0.56
C GLU A 40 12.53 -7.07 0.46
N GLY A 41 11.37 -6.49 0.13
CA GLY A 41 10.57 -5.66 1.04
C GLY A 41 9.06 -5.95 1.02
N SER A 42 8.58 -6.83 0.14
CA SER A 42 7.15 -7.13 0.00
C SER A 42 6.56 -7.83 1.22
N GLU A 43 7.28 -8.78 1.83
CA GLU A 43 6.77 -9.55 2.98
C GLU A 43 6.57 -8.67 4.23
N GLU A 44 7.56 -7.81 4.53
CA GLU A 44 7.51 -6.89 5.67
C GLU A 44 6.39 -5.86 5.50
N ILE A 45 6.24 -5.33 4.29
CA ILE A 45 5.17 -4.39 3.96
C ILE A 45 3.80 -5.07 3.91
N ALA A 46 3.72 -6.32 3.46
CA ALA A 46 2.49 -7.12 3.52
C ALA A 46 2.07 -7.38 4.97
N PHE A 47 3.01 -7.70 5.85
CA PHE A 47 2.75 -7.83 7.28
C PHE A 47 2.23 -6.51 7.88
N LEU A 48 2.89 -5.39 7.58
CA LEU A 48 2.48 -4.06 8.04
C LEU A 48 1.07 -3.69 7.53
N ALA A 49 0.80 -3.87 6.23
CA ALA A 49 -0.50 -3.60 5.63
C ALA A 49 -1.60 -4.47 6.25
N GLY A 50 -1.32 -5.77 6.45
CA GLY A 50 -2.23 -6.70 7.10
C GLY A 50 -2.56 -6.30 8.54
N ALA A 51 -1.54 -5.95 9.33
CA ALA A 51 -1.71 -5.50 10.71
C ALA A 51 -2.52 -4.19 10.79
N LEU A 52 -2.23 -3.24 9.91
CA LEU A 52 -2.99 -1.99 9.81
C LEU A 52 -4.45 -2.26 9.44
N MET A 53 -4.71 -3.06 8.41
CA MET A 53 -6.07 -3.39 7.96
C MET A 53 -6.88 -4.13 9.04
N GLN A 54 -6.25 -5.06 9.76
CA GLN A 54 -6.91 -5.74 10.88
C GLN A 54 -7.29 -4.73 11.97
N SER A 55 -6.35 -3.86 12.38
CA SER A 55 -6.63 -2.86 13.42
C SER A 55 -7.76 -1.91 13.02
N LEU A 56 -7.80 -1.50 11.74
CA LEU A 56 -8.86 -0.64 11.20
C LEU A 56 -10.21 -1.33 11.17
N GLN A 57 -10.26 -2.61 10.81
CA GLN A 57 -11.48 -3.39 10.80
C GLN A 57 -12.07 -3.53 12.22
N GLU A 58 -11.24 -3.91 13.19
CA GLU A 58 -11.63 -4.04 14.59
C GLU A 58 -12.14 -2.70 15.15
N ALA A 59 -11.38 -1.63 14.90
CA ALA A 59 -11.74 -0.27 15.30
C ALA A 59 -13.03 0.22 14.64
N PHE A 60 -13.25 -0.07 13.35
CA PHE A 60 -14.47 0.31 12.67
C PHE A 60 -15.69 -0.31 13.35
N PHE A 61 -15.68 -1.61 13.57
CA PHE A 61 -16.79 -2.29 14.23
C PHE A 61 -16.98 -1.82 15.68
N ALA A 62 -15.90 -1.58 16.43
CA ALA A 62 -16.00 -1.00 17.77
C ALA A 62 -16.68 0.39 17.72
N SER A 63 -16.33 1.20 16.73
CA SER A 63 -16.88 2.56 16.55
C SER A 63 -18.37 2.58 16.19
N LEU A 64 -18.90 1.49 15.61
CA LEU A 64 -20.33 1.34 15.36
C LEU A 64 -21.13 1.07 16.63
N LEU A 65 -20.49 0.49 17.65
CA LEU A 65 -21.12 0.17 18.93
C LEU A 65 -21.11 1.38 19.88
N ALA A 66 -20.02 2.16 19.87
CA ALA A 66 -19.86 3.33 20.72
C ALA A 66 -18.88 4.35 20.11
N ASP A 67 -19.16 5.63 20.34
CA ASP A 67 -18.27 6.75 20.00
C ASP A 67 -18.41 7.84 21.09
N PRO A 68 -17.37 8.10 21.92
CA PRO A 68 -16.00 7.59 21.82
C PRO A 68 -15.88 6.11 22.26
N THR A 69 -14.82 5.44 21.79
CA THR A 69 -14.45 4.07 22.18
C THR A 69 -12.94 3.83 22.03
N SER A 70 -12.46 2.65 22.42
CA SER A 70 -11.07 2.23 22.22
C SER A 70 -10.96 0.74 21.90
N VAL A 71 -9.92 0.38 21.15
CA VAL A 71 -9.50 -1.01 20.93
C VAL A 71 -8.17 -1.22 21.63
N GLU A 72 -8.10 -2.17 22.56
CA GLU A 72 -6.86 -2.52 23.27
C GLU A 72 -5.98 -3.39 22.36
N GLY A 73 -4.68 -3.07 22.28
CA GLY A 73 -3.68 -3.98 21.75
C GLY A 73 -3.17 -4.93 22.84
N GLU A 74 -2.19 -5.79 22.50
CA GLU A 74 -1.35 -6.42 23.52
C GLU A 74 -0.58 -5.38 24.34
N GLU A 75 -0.11 -4.33 23.66
CA GLU A 75 0.39 -3.11 24.29
C GLU A 75 -0.30 -1.87 23.69
N GLY A 76 -0.51 -0.85 24.52
CA GLY A 76 -1.15 0.40 24.10
C GLY A 76 -2.61 0.25 23.66
N ASP A 77 -3.13 1.30 23.02
CA ASP A 77 -4.53 1.36 22.61
C ASP A 77 -4.74 2.25 21.38
N LEU A 78 -5.77 1.90 20.61
CA LEU A 78 -6.31 2.71 19.52
C LEU A 78 -7.57 3.42 20.01
N GLN A 79 -7.49 4.74 20.20
CA GLN A 79 -8.60 5.59 20.64
C GLN A 79 -9.39 6.12 19.46
N ILE A 80 -10.70 6.06 19.57
CA ILE A 80 -11.63 6.44 18.51
C ILE A 80 -12.54 7.55 19.04
N VAL A 81 -12.44 8.72 18.41
CA VAL A 81 -13.30 9.88 18.69
C VAL A 81 -13.76 10.49 17.38
N GLY A 82 -15.01 10.20 16.99
CA GLY A 82 -15.54 10.59 15.68
C GLY A 82 -14.68 10.05 14.55
N ASN A 83 -14.19 10.96 13.71
CA ASN A 83 -13.33 10.66 12.57
C ASN A 83 -11.83 10.67 12.91
N LYS A 84 -11.46 10.99 14.16
CA LYS A 84 -10.06 11.03 14.58
C LYS A 84 -9.72 9.78 15.36
N TRP A 85 -8.84 8.95 14.79
CA TRP A 85 -8.41 7.68 15.38
C TRP A 85 -6.94 7.82 15.77
N THR A 86 -6.62 7.62 17.05
CA THR A 86 -5.28 7.86 17.60
C THR A 86 -4.69 6.56 18.11
N PHE A 87 -3.58 6.15 17.51
CA PHE A 87 -2.78 5.03 17.99
C PHE A 87 -1.83 5.55 19.07
N ASN A 88 -1.90 4.96 20.27
CA ASN A 88 -1.03 5.29 21.39
C ASN A 88 -0.22 4.05 21.75
N ASN A 89 1.00 3.96 21.24
CA ASN A 89 1.91 2.82 21.39
C ASN A 89 1.21 1.48 21.14
N TYR A 90 0.33 1.44 20.13
CA TYR A 90 -0.52 0.28 19.86
C TYR A 90 0.30 -0.84 19.23
N SER A 91 0.17 -2.05 19.76
CA SER A 91 0.79 -3.26 19.22
C SER A 91 -0.09 -4.49 19.47
N ASN A 92 -0.25 -5.33 18.46
CA ASN A 92 -0.98 -6.61 18.58
C ASN A 92 -0.07 -7.83 18.78
N ASP A 93 1.24 -7.66 18.66
CA ASP A 93 2.21 -8.74 18.75
C ASP A 93 3.40 -8.43 19.67
N SER A 94 3.34 -7.28 20.35
CA SER A 94 4.38 -6.72 21.21
C SER A 94 5.73 -6.53 20.51
N LYS A 95 5.74 -6.44 19.17
CA LYS A 95 6.95 -6.32 18.33
C LYS A 95 6.89 -5.14 17.39
N LEU A 96 5.75 -4.90 16.75
CA LEU A 96 5.49 -3.71 15.94
C LEU A 96 4.64 -2.75 16.74
N PHE A 97 5.15 -1.54 16.96
CA PHE A 97 4.46 -0.47 17.67
C PHE A 97 4.06 0.64 16.72
N ILE A 98 2.82 1.09 16.86
CA ILE A 98 2.21 2.12 16.02
C ILE A 98 1.78 3.28 16.92
N ASP A 99 2.27 4.47 16.60
CA ASP A 99 1.86 5.74 17.20
C ASP A 99 1.39 6.70 16.12
N GLY A 100 0.40 7.54 16.41
CA GLY A 100 0.00 8.61 15.50
C GLY A 100 -1.49 8.75 15.35
N VAL A 101 -1.91 9.42 14.28
CA VAL A 101 -3.32 9.77 14.06
C VAL A 101 -3.70 9.48 12.64
N LEU A 102 -4.80 8.74 12.47
CA LEU A 102 -5.53 8.62 11.21
C LEU A 102 -6.82 9.43 11.27
N MET A 103 -7.13 10.09 10.16
CA MET A 103 -8.41 10.68 9.87
C MET A 103 -9.22 9.66 9.07
N VAL A 104 -10.31 9.17 9.64
CA VAL A 104 -11.18 8.14 9.07
C VAL A 104 -12.55 8.76 8.85
N ASP A 105 -12.90 9.05 7.60
CA ASP A 105 -14.15 9.75 7.28
C ASP A 105 -15.33 8.77 7.16
N LYS A 106 -15.76 8.26 8.33
CA LYS A 106 -16.82 7.23 8.46
C LYS A 106 -18.15 7.65 7.82
N GLU A 107 -18.38 8.96 7.62
CA GLU A 107 -19.60 9.49 7.01
C GLU A 107 -19.71 9.15 5.51
N GLN A 108 -18.60 8.76 4.87
CA GLN A 108 -18.57 8.38 3.46
C GLN A 108 -18.85 6.89 3.20
N PHE A 109 -19.31 6.14 4.20
CA PHE A 109 -19.71 4.74 4.06
C PHE A 109 -20.60 4.51 2.81
N PRO A 110 -20.31 3.48 1.99
CA PRO A 110 -19.41 2.35 2.27
C PRO A 110 -17.93 2.57 1.94
N ASP A 111 -17.58 3.65 1.24
CA ASP A 111 -16.22 3.92 0.76
C ASP A 111 -15.59 5.01 1.63
N ILE A 112 -14.80 4.60 2.62
CA ILE A 112 -14.32 5.42 3.72
C ILE A 112 -12.88 5.86 3.45
N PRO A 113 -12.61 7.15 3.21
CA PRO A 113 -11.25 7.68 3.15
C PRO A 113 -10.55 7.54 4.50
N VAL A 114 -9.29 7.11 4.44
CA VAL A 114 -8.38 6.97 5.58
C VAL A 114 -7.05 7.60 5.21
N GLU A 115 -6.70 8.68 5.93
CA GLU A 115 -5.48 9.44 5.68
C GLU A 115 -4.74 9.73 7.00
N GLY A 116 -3.41 9.70 6.98
CA GLY A 116 -2.63 10.17 8.12
C GLY A 116 -1.19 9.70 8.11
N GLU A 117 -0.49 10.06 9.18
CA GLU A 117 0.90 9.66 9.40
C GLU A 117 0.99 8.87 10.70
N LEU A 118 1.65 7.71 10.60
CA LEU A 118 1.90 6.80 11.71
C LEU A 118 3.41 6.65 11.88
N GLN A 119 3.87 6.70 13.12
CA GLN A 119 5.22 6.39 13.50
C GLN A 119 5.31 4.92 13.89
N LEU A 120 6.18 4.19 13.22
CA LEU A 120 6.48 2.79 13.49
C LEU A 120 7.75 2.69 14.32
N SER A 121 7.75 1.73 15.26
CA SER A 121 8.95 1.31 15.98
C SER A 121 8.92 -0.18 16.32
N GLY A 122 10.07 -0.74 16.72
CA GLY A 122 10.22 -2.16 17.05
C GLY A 122 10.79 -2.98 15.89
N THR A 123 10.04 -3.93 15.36
CA THR A 123 10.47 -4.76 14.21
C THR A 123 10.58 -3.99 12.90
N GLN A 124 9.80 -2.91 12.76
CA GLN A 124 9.90 -1.93 11.67
C GLN A 124 10.03 -0.54 12.29
N GLU A 125 10.95 0.27 11.77
CA GLU A 125 11.09 1.67 12.17
C GLU A 125 10.84 2.60 10.98
N GLY A 126 10.12 3.70 11.21
CA GLY A 126 9.92 4.73 10.18
C GLY A 126 8.56 5.40 10.25
N THR A 127 8.37 6.42 9.41
CA THR A 127 7.08 7.11 9.29
C THR A 127 6.31 6.51 8.13
N LEU A 128 5.18 5.88 8.44
CA LEU A 128 4.21 5.37 7.48
C LEU A 128 3.19 6.46 7.17
N VAL A 129 3.14 6.89 5.91
CA VAL A 129 2.07 7.76 5.41
C VAL A 129 1.01 6.87 4.78
N VAL A 130 -0.23 7.05 5.23
CA VAL A 130 -1.40 6.30 4.77
C VAL A 130 -2.29 7.25 3.98
N ASP A 131 -2.63 6.88 2.75
CA ASP A 131 -3.59 7.57 1.89
C ASP A 131 -4.37 6.51 1.11
N MET A 132 -5.51 6.10 1.67
CA MET A 132 -6.28 4.97 1.14
C MET A 132 -7.79 5.15 1.32
N THR A 133 -8.55 4.35 0.61
CA THR A 133 -10.00 4.20 0.78
C THR A 133 -10.31 2.78 1.18
N VAL A 134 -11.02 2.62 2.29
CA VAL A 134 -11.52 1.34 2.81
C VAL A 134 -12.98 1.19 2.40
N SER A 135 -13.28 0.17 1.59
CA SER A 135 -14.64 -0.18 1.20
C SER A 135 -15.17 -1.29 2.10
N VAL A 136 -16.34 -1.07 2.71
CA VAL A 136 -16.97 -2.02 3.62
C VAL A 136 -18.26 -2.57 3.02
N GLN A 137 -18.29 -3.87 2.74
CA GLN A 137 -19.46 -4.58 2.23
C GLN A 137 -19.86 -5.70 3.19
N GLY A 138 -20.84 -5.42 4.06
CA GLY A 138 -21.25 -6.37 5.10
C GLY A 138 -20.15 -6.55 6.15
N VAL A 139 -19.43 -7.67 6.09
CA VAL A 139 -18.27 -7.96 6.96
C VAL A 139 -16.94 -7.94 6.21
N GLU A 140 -16.98 -7.75 4.90
CA GLU A 140 -15.79 -7.73 4.05
C GLU A 140 -15.20 -6.33 4.02
N PHE A 141 -13.89 -6.26 4.24
CA PHE A 141 -13.07 -5.06 4.11
C PHE A 141 -12.18 -5.21 2.88
N ALA A 142 -12.25 -4.23 1.99
CA ALA A 142 -11.29 -4.07 0.90
C ALA A 142 -10.61 -2.70 1.05
N ALA A 143 -9.36 -2.58 0.62
CA ALA A 143 -8.64 -1.32 0.60
C ALA A 143 -8.06 -1.05 -0.78
N THR A 144 -8.05 0.22 -1.16
CA THR A 144 -7.37 0.74 -2.36
C THR A 144 -6.63 2.01 -2.01
N GLY A 145 -5.62 2.37 -2.80
CA GLY A 145 -4.76 3.52 -2.52
C GLY A 145 -3.38 3.06 -2.08
N THR A 146 -2.68 3.90 -1.32
CA THR A 146 -1.25 3.73 -1.11
C THR A 146 -0.84 3.84 0.35
N ILE A 147 0.23 3.12 0.67
CA ILE A 147 1.04 3.36 1.85
C ILE A 147 2.45 3.74 1.43
N LYS A 148 3.10 4.61 2.20
CA LYS A 148 4.46 5.07 1.93
C LYS A 148 5.30 4.98 3.20
N LEU A 149 6.47 4.37 3.09
CA LEU A 149 7.44 4.24 4.17
C LEU A 149 8.80 4.70 3.64
N GLY A 150 9.34 5.77 4.20
CA GLY A 150 10.53 6.43 3.63
C GLY A 150 10.27 6.96 2.23
N ASP A 151 11.06 6.53 1.25
CA ASP A 151 10.93 6.94 -0.17
C ASP A 151 10.14 5.95 -1.04
N GLN A 152 9.73 4.83 -0.47
CA GLN A 152 9.03 3.76 -1.18
C GLN A 152 7.51 3.90 -1.02
N VAL A 153 6.78 3.68 -2.10
CA VAL A 153 5.31 3.77 -2.17
C VAL A 153 4.78 2.45 -2.69
N TRP A 154 3.78 1.90 -2.00
CA TRP A 154 3.13 0.66 -2.37
C TRP A 154 1.64 0.87 -2.56
N ASP A 155 1.08 0.24 -3.59
CA ASP A 155 -0.36 0.09 -3.74
C ASP A 155 -0.85 -1.01 -2.80
N ILE A 156 -1.85 -0.69 -1.97
CA ILE A 156 -2.33 -1.63 -0.95
C ILE A 156 -3.05 -2.84 -1.56
N ALA A 157 -3.69 -2.68 -2.73
CA ALA A 157 -4.35 -3.80 -3.39
C ALA A 157 -3.32 -4.80 -3.92
N ASP A 158 -2.22 -4.30 -4.49
CA ASP A 158 -1.11 -5.14 -4.98
C ASP A 158 -0.41 -5.88 -3.82
N VAL A 159 -0.14 -5.18 -2.72
CA VAL A 159 0.48 -5.78 -1.52
C VAL A 159 -0.38 -6.91 -0.95
N MET A 160 -1.69 -6.67 -0.81
CA MET A 160 -2.63 -7.67 -0.26
C MET A 160 -2.85 -8.85 -1.21
N ALA A 161 -2.80 -8.62 -2.53
CA ALA A 161 -2.88 -9.69 -3.52
C ALA A 161 -1.65 -10.59 -3.48
N ALA A 162 -0.45 -10.00 -3.39
CA ALA A 162 0.81 -10.74 -3.32
C ALA A 162 0.88 -11.65 -2.08
N SER A 163 0.37 -11.19 -0.93
CA SER A 163 0.36 -11.98 0.31
C SER A 163 -0.63 -13.15 0.29
N SER A 164 -1.56 -13.18 -0.66
CA SER A 164 -2.54 -14.26 -0.81
C SER A 164 -2.08 -15.38 -1.73
N ASP A 165 -1.10 -15.13 -2.61
CA ASP A 165 -0.62 -16.08 -3.65
C ASP A 165 0.48 -17.02 -3.13
N GLU A 166 1.21 -16.64 -2.07
CA GLU A 166 2.28 -17.47 -1.48
C GLU A 166 1.78 -18.64 -0.60
N GLY A 167 0.48 -18.93 -0.64
CA GLY A 167 -0.20 -19.91 0.20
C GLY A 167 -0.66 -21.22 -0.48
N GLU A 168 -0.33 -21.46 -1.75
CA GLU A 168 -0.71 -22.70 -2.49
C GLU A 168 0.44 -23.70 -2.71
#